data_AF-A0A0R2PLS6-F1
#
_entry.id   AF-A0A0R2PLS6-F1
#
_cell.length_a   1.000
_cell.length_b   1.000
_cell.length_c   1.000
_cell.angle_alpha   90.00
_cell.angle_beta   90.00
_cell.angle_gamma   90.00
#
_symmetry.space_group_name_H-M   'P 1'
#
loop_
_entity.id
_entity.type
_entity.pdbx_description
1 polymer ?
#
loop_
_entity_poly.entity_id
_entity_poly.type
_entity_poly.pdbx_seq_one_letter_code
_entity_poly.pdbx_strand_id
1 'polypeptide(L)'
;MANVLPSWAIASGITAGWVWTGMGYPTPWQVLRDELPGLSPLERTSWQARLRSKAHHSVETIGKIRLLSSQSTAVEVLLRGHNIDAGAAQMLFLLGANSSLDQLLGQRRTSPTERHHAEVMLERAKLLRNRYPDITRYTS
;
A
#
# COMPACT_ATOMS: atom_id res chain seq x y z
N MET A 1 15.57 -18.25 7.69
CA MET A 1 14.46 -18.75 6.84
C MET A 1 14.07 -17.61 5.91
N ALA A 2 14.01 -17.84 4.60
CA ALA A 2 13.42 -16.86 3.70
C ALA A 2 11.92 -16.77 4.06
N ASN A 3 11.50 -15.66 4.66
CA ASN A 3 10.13 -15.46 5.11
C ASN A 3 9.25 -15.24 3.88
N VAL A 4 8.82 -16.32 3.25
CA VAL A 4 7.83 -16.29 2.17
C VAL A 4 6.48 -15.94 2.79
N LEU A 5 5.72 -15.07 2.12
CA LEU A 5 4.35 -14.78 2.52
C LEU A 5 3.51 -16.07 2.52
N PRO A 6 2.73 -16.33 3.58
CA PRO A 6 1.83 -17.47 3.62
C PRO A 6 0.82 -17.42 2.47
N SER A 7 0.36 -18.58 1.99
CA SER A 7 -0.60 -18.66 0.88
C SER A 7 -1.95 -18.00 1.19
N TRP A 8 -2.33 -17.92 2.46
CA TRP A 8 -3.54 -17.22 2.90
C TRP A 8 -3.38 -15.70 2.88
N ALA A 9 -2.14 -15.19 2.93
CA ALA A 9 -1.86 -13.78 3.14
C ALA A 9 -2.11 -12.98 1.86
N ILE A 10 -2.68 -11.80 2.06
CA ILE A 10 -2.86 -10.79 1.02
C ILE A 10 -1.87 -9.68 1.34
N ALA A 11 -0.84 -9.50 0.52
CA ALA A 11 0.10 -8.39 0.70
C ALA A 11 -0.64 -7.05 0.63
N SER A 12 -0.24 -6.12 1.51
CA SER A 12 -0.96 -4.89 1.78
C SER A 12 0.02 -3.75 2.10
N GLY A 13 -0.46 -2.51 2.09
CA GLY A 13 0.32 -1.31 2.43
C GLY A 13 1.68 -1.25 1.72
N ILE A 14 2.74 -0.96 2.48
CA ILE A 14 4.11 -0.84 1.97
C ILE A 14 4.62 -2.15 1.34
N THR A 15 4.20 -3.31 1.85
CA THR A 15 4.55 -4.61 1.26
C THR A 15 3.97 -4.77 -0.14
N ALA A 16 2.68 -4.50 -0.33
CA ALA A 16 2.07 -4.52 -1.66
C ALA A 16 2.68 -3.44 -2.57
N GLY A 17 2.95 -2.25 -2.02
CA GLY A 17 3.61 -1.17 -2.74
C GLY A 17 4.99 -1.57 -3.25
N TRP A 18 5.77 -2.30 -2.45
CA TRP A 18 7.05 -2.84 -2.88
C TRP A 18 6.89 -3.87 -3.99
N VAL A 19 5.91 -4.78 -3.91
CA VAL A 19 5.65 -5.76 -4.99
C VAL A 19 5.30 -5.05 -6.30
N TRP A 20 4.48 -4.00 -6.25
CA TRP A 20 4.07 -3.24 -7.44
C TRP A 20 5.19 -2.40 -8.07
N THR A 21 6.08 -1.85 -7.25
CA THR A 21 6.96 -0.77 -7.68
C THR A 21 8.45 -1.09 -7.56
N GLY A 22 8.81 -2.11 -6.80
CA GLY A 22 10.20 -2.36 -6.37
C GLY A 22 10.74 -1.33 -5.37
N MET A 23 9.96 -0.30 -5.02
CA MET A 23 10.43 0.82 -4.18
C MET A 23 10.17 0.58 -2.69
N GLY A 24 11.05 1.14 -1.86
CA GLY A 24 10.98 1.00 -0.41
C GLY A 24 11.50 -0.36 0.06
N TYR A 25 10.77 -0.98 0.98
CA TYR A 25 11.17 -2.25 1.59
C TYR A 25 9.96 -3.18 1.77
N PRO A 26 10.12 -4.50 1.64
CA PRO A 26 9.02 -5.44 1.83
C PRO A 26 8.64 -5.64 3.30
N THR A 27 9.57 -5.38 4.24
CA THR A 27 9.43 -5.67 5.68
C THR A 27 9.49 -4.40 6.55
N PRO A 28 8.71 -4.31 7.65
CA PRO A 28 7.89 -5.37 8.25
C PRO A 28 6.70 -5.75 7.37
N TRP A 29 6.38 -7.05 7.33
CA TRP A 29 5.31 -7.56 6.46
C TRP A 29 3.97 -6.94 6.86
N GLN A 30 3.32 -6.29 5.91
CA GLN A 30 1.96 -5.80 6.05
C GLN A 30 1.04 -6.71 5.24
N VAL A 31 0.21 -7.45 5.96
CA VAL A 31 -0.70 -8.43 5.35
C VAL A 31 -2.11 -8.27 5.84
N LEU A 32 -3.05 -8.52 4.93
CA LEU A 32 -4.44 -8.74 5.21
C LEU A 32 -4.76 -10.23 5.15
N ARG A 33 -5.86 -10.60 5.81
CA ARG A 33 -6.47 -11.92 5.72
C ARG A 33 -7.93 -11.79 5.34
N ASP A 34 -8.46 -12.81 4.67
CA ASP A 34 -9.90 -12.99 4.55
C ASP A 34 -10.48 -13.44 5.91
N GLU A 35 -11.80 -13.34 6.05
CA GLU A 35 -12.51 -13.78 7.26
C GLU A 35 -12.46 -15.31 7.40
N LEU A 36 -12.58 -16.01 6.27
CA LEU A 36 -12.58 -17.46 6.17
C LEU A 36 -11.53 -17.94 5.14
N PRO A 37 -10.79 -19.02 5.41
CA PRO A 37 -10.78 -19.75 6.68
C PRO A 37 -10.19 -18.90 7.81
N GLY A 38 -10.70 -19.09 9.03
CA GLY A 38 -10.23 -18.37 10.19
C GLY A 38 -8.79 -18.75 10.53
N LEU A 39 -7.92 -17.76 10.72
CA LEU A 39 -6.54 -18.00 11.17
C LEU A 39 -6.48 -18.22 12.68
N SER A 40 -5.57 -19.08 13.10
CA SER A 40 -5.30 -19.29 14.53
C SER A 40 -4.89 -17.95 15.20
N PRO A 41 -5.22 -17.74 16.49
CA PRO A 41 -4.79 -16.54 17.20
C PRO A 41 -3.28 -16.31 17.17
N LEU A 42 -2.48 -17.37 17.23
CA LEU A 42 -1.02 -17.30 17.15
C LEU A 42 -0.53 -16.78 15.81
N GLU A 43 -1.07 -17.30 14.70
CA GLU A 43 -0.72 -16.81 13.35
C GLU A 43 -1.17 -15.38 13.12
N ARG A 44 -2.34 -15.00 13.62
CA ARG A 44 -2.82 -13.61 13.52
C ARG A 44 -1.87 -12.64 14.21
N THR A 45 -1.37 -13.00 15.40
CA THR A 45 -0.45 -12.16 16.16
C THR A 45 0.94 -12.13 15.54
N SER A 46 1.47 -13.27 15.08
CA SER A 46 2.82 -13.34 14.51
C SER A 46 2.95 -12.53 13.21
N TRP A 47 1.89 -12.51 12.39
CA TRP A 47 1.85 -11.75 11.14
C TRP A 47 1.19 -10.38 11.26
N GLN A 48 0.67 -10.02 12.44
CA GLN A 48 -0.17 -8.84 12.65
C GLN A 48 -1.29 -8.71 11.60
N ALA A 49 -1.88 -9.84 11.22
CA ALA A 49 -2.74 -9.96 10.05
C ALA A 49 -4.11 -9.29 10.26
N ARG A 50 -4.33 -8.16 9.59
CA ARG A 50 -5.58 -7.38 9.67
C ARG A 50 -6.66 -8.00 8.79
N LEU A 51 -7.91 -7.87 9.20
CA LEU A 51 -9.03 -8.32 8.38
C LEU A 51 -9.18 -7.44 7.13
N ARG A 52 -9.33 -8.04 5.96
CA ARG A 52 -9.63 -7.33 4.70
C ARG A 52 -11.04 -6.75 4.74
N SER A 53 -11.20 -5.48 4.37
CA SER A 53 -12.50 -4.90 4.05
C SER A 53 -12.84 -5.12 2.59
N LYS A 54 -13.86 -5.93 2.28
CA LYS A 54 -14.32 -6.14 0.89
C LYS A 54 -14.87 -4.86 0.23
N ALA A 55 -15.34 -3.90 1.02
CA ALA A 55 -15.85 -2.62 0.52
C ALA A 55 -14.74 -1.64 0.10
N HIS A 56 -13.51 -1.82 0.61
CA HIS A 56 -12.41 -0.87 0.39
C HIS A 56 -11.18 -1.48 -0.27
N HIS A 57 -11.09 -2.82 -0.31
CA HIS A 57 -9.92 -3.52 -0.79
C HIS A 57 -10.28 -4.43 -1.97
N SER A 58 -9.81 -4.03 -3.14
CA SER A 58 -9.71 -4.90 -4.31
C SER A 58 -8.37 -5.66 -4.29
N VAL A 59 -8.42 -6.96 -4.61
CA VAL A 59 -7.29 -7.89 -4.53
C VAL A 59 -6.99 -8.43 -5.92
N GLU A 60 -5.71 -8.44 -6.26
CA GLU A 60 -5.17 -8.99 -7.49
C GLU A 60 -4.21 -10.15 -7.19
N THR A 61 -3.81 -10.88 -8.21
CA THR A 61 -2.84 -11.98 -8.11
C THR A 61 -1.75 -11.79 -9.16
N ILE A 62 -0.49 -11.73 -8.71
CA ILE A 62 0.69 -11.70 -9.57
C ILE A 62 1.48 -12.98 -9.28
N GLY A 63 1.56 -13.86 -10.28
CA GLY A 63 2.13 -15.20 -10.10
C GLY A 63 1.39 -15.97 -9.00
N LYS A 64 2.08 -16.26 -7.89
CA LYS A 64 1.52 -16.97 -6.72
C LYS A 64 1.18 -16.03 -5.54
N ILE A 65 1.38 -14.72 -5.70
CA ILE A 65 1.20 -13.74 -4.63
C ILE A 65 -0.16 -13.07 -4.80
N ARG A 66 -0.95 -13.07 -3.72
CA ARG A 66 -2.17 -12.27 -3.60
C ARG A 66 -1.81 -10.94 -2.97
N LEU A 67 -2.28 -9.84 -3.55
CA LEU A 67 -1.97 -8.49 -3.07
C LEU A 67 -3.11 -7.54 -3.34
N LEU A 68 -3.14 -6.41 -2.64
CA LEU A 68 -4.04 -5.33 -3.02
C LEU A 68 -3.74 -4.85 -4.45
N SER A 69 -4.81 -4.55 -5.20
CA SER A 69 -4.71 -3.79 -6.46
C SER A 69 -3.86 -2.53 -6.28
N SER A 70 -3.28 -2.00 -7.36
CA SER A 70 -2.45 -0.78 -7.30
C SER A 70 -3.19 0.38 -6.63
N GLN A 71 -4.46 0.61 -6.97
CA GLN A 71 -5.30 1.65 -6.38
C GLN A 71 -5.57 1.40 -4.89
N SER A 72 -5.95 0.17 -4.50
CA SER A 72 -6.20 -0.15 -3.09
C SER A 72 -4.92 -0.05 -2.25
N THR A 73 -3.79 -0.42 -2.85
CA THR A 73 -2.45 -0.27 -2.27
C THR A 73 -2.14 1.19 -2.02
N ALA A 74 -2.36 2.08 -3.01
CA ALA A 74 -2.09 3.49 -2.88
C ALA A 74 -2.87 4.13 -1.73
N VAL A 75 -4.17 3.83 -1.65
CA VAL A 75 -5.04 4.30 -0.55
C VAL A 75 -4.54 3.79 0.80
N GLU A 76 -4.12 2.53 0.89
CA GLU A 76 -3.62 1.98 2.14
C GLU A 76 -2.28 2.59 2.57
N VAL A 77 -1.36 2.80 1.64
CA VAL A 77 -0.06 3.46 1.90
C VAL A 77 -0.27 4.91 2.34
N LEU A 78 -1.16 5.66 1.69
CA LEU A 78 -1.47 7.04 2.06
C LEU A 78 -2.03 7.16 3.48
N LEU A 79 -2.92 6.23 3.86
CA LEU A 79 -3.65 6.32 5.13
C LEU A 79 -2.95 5.61 6.29
N ARG A 80 -2.14 4.59 6.01
CA ARG A 80 -1.58 3.69 7.03
C ARG A 80 -0.08 3.45 6.90
N GLY A 81 0.57 4.07 5.92
CA GLY A 81 2.02 4.03 5.80
C GLY A 81 2.66 4.69 7.03
N HIS A 82 3.67 4.04 7.61
CA HIS A 82 4.39 4.60 8.75
C HIS A 82 5.66 5.36 8.34
N ASN A 83 6.15 5.13 7.11
CA ASN A 83 7.33 5.78 6.56
C ASN A 83 6.93 6.62 5.35
N ILE A 84 6.97 7.95 5.53
CA ILE A 84 6.55 8.91 4.53
C ILE A 84 7.43 8.84 3.29
N ASP A 85 8.75 8.70 3.43
CA ASP A 85 9.67 8.69 2.29
C ASP A 85 9.52 7.41 1.44
N ALA A 86 9.40 6.25 2.09
CA ALA A 86 9.16 4.99 1.39
C ALA A 86 7.79 5.01 0.68
N GLY A 87 6.75 5.46 1.37
CA GLY A 87 5.41 5.60 0.78
C GLY A 87 5.38 6.58 -0.38
N ALA A 88 6.03 7.74 -0.23
CA ALA A 88 6.13 8.75 -1.28
C ALA A 88 6.85 8.24 -2.53
N ALA A 89 7.92 7.44 -2.37
CA ALA A 89 8.61 6.82 -3.49
C ALA A 89 7.70 5.81 -4.22
N GLN A 90 6.92 5.03 -3.49
CA GLN A 90 5.93 4.10 -4.07
C GLN A 90 4.79 4.86 -4.78
N MET A 91 4.35 6.02 -4.24
CA MET A 91 3.29 6.83 -4.84
C MET A 91 3.63 7.34 -6.25
N LEU A 92 4.92 7.50 -6.58
CA LEU A 92 5.35 7.89 -7.93
C LEU A 92 4.93 6.90 -9.02
N PHE A 93 4.77 5.63 -8.66
CA PHE A 93 4.50 4.52 -9.58
C PHE A 93 3.11 3.90 -9.36
N LEU A 94 2.58 3.98 -8.14
CA LEU A 94 1.22 3.50 -7.82
C LEU A 94 0.12 4.46 -8.32
N LEU A 95 0.43 5.75 -8.42
CA LEU A 95 -0.49 6.77 -8.92
C LEU A 95 0.05 7.33 -10.24
N GLY A 96 -0.82 7.42 -11.24
CA GLY A 96 -0.52 8.22 -12.43
C GLY A 96 -0.38 9.69 -12.06
N ALA A 97 0.26 10.48 -12.93
CA ALA A 97 0.64 11.87 -12.64
C ALA A 97 -0.51 12.79 -12.13
N ASN A 98 -1.77 12.42 -12.39
CA ASN A 98 -2.97 13.22 -12.18
C ASN A 98 -3.94 12.71 -11.09
N SER A 99 -3.58 11.69 -10.30
CA SER A 99 -4.49 11.21 -9.25
C SER A 99 -4.65 12.26 -8.14
N SER A 100 -5.89 12.70 -7.88
CA SER A 100 -6.17 13.62 -6.77
C SER A 100 -6.45 12.86 -5.48
N LEU A 101 -6.08 13.46 -4.34
CA LEU A 101 -6.34 12.87 -3.02
C LEU A 101 -7.84 12.61 -2.80
N ASP A 102 -8.71 13.51 -3.26
CA ASP A 102 -10.15 13.36 -3.11
C ASP A 102 -10.73 12.24 -3.99
N GLN A 103 -10.14 11.98 -5.17
CA GLN A 103 -10.50 10.80 -5.97
C GLN A 103 -10.10 9.50 -5.27
N LEU A 104 -8.93 9.49 -4.62
CA LEU A 104 -8.40 8.31 -3.93
C LEU A 104 -9.11 8.04 -2.61
N LEU A 105 -9.52 9.10 -1.89
CA LEU A 105 -10.15 9.00 -0.58
C LEU A 105 -11.68 9.09 -0.60
N GLY A 106 -12.29 9.46 -1.73
CA GLY A 106 -13.68 9.93 -1.83
C GLY A 106 -14.77 8.99 -1.34
N GLN A 107 -14.45 7.74 -0.97
CA GLN A 107 -15.40 6.76 -0.42
C GLN A 107 -15.06 6.30 1.00
N ARG A 108 -13.99 6.81 1.61
CA ARG A 108 -13.52 6.37 2.92
C ARG A 108 -13.59 7.52 3.90
N ARG A 109 -14.24 7.32 5.05
CA ARG A 109 -14.12 8.25 6.17
C ARG A 109 -12.67 8.22 6.65
N THR A 110 -12.02 9.38 6.60
CA THR A 110 -10.65 9.57 7.07
C THR A 110 -10.64 10.57 8.21
N SER A 111 -9.90 10.26 9.27
CA SER A 111 -9.63 11.21 10.34
C SER A 111 -8.77 12.40 9.84
N PRO A 112 -8.81 13.56 10.52
CA PRO A 112 -7.95 14.70 10.16
C PRO A 112 -6.46 14.35 10.15
N THR A 113 -6.02 13.48 11.05
CA THR A 113 -4.63 13.02 11.13
C THR A 113 -4.24 12.14 9.94
N GLU A 114 -5.09 11.20 9.54
CA GLU A 114 -4.87 10.39 8.33
C GLU A 114 -4.86 11.26 7.06
N ARG A 115 -5.75 12.25 6.98
CA ARG A 115 -5.80 13.18 5.85
C ARG A 115 -4.53 14.01 5.76
N HIS A 116 -4.10 14.61 6.88
CA HIS A 116 -2.86 15.38 6.93
C HIS A 116 -1.64 14.52 6.56
N HIS A 117 -1.57 13.28 7.06
CA HIS A 117 -0.50 12.35 6.70
C HIS A 117 -0.47 12.06 5.19
N ALA A 118 -1.62 11.79 4.59
CA ALA A 118 -1.74 11.55 3.15
C ALA A 118 -1.31 12.79 2.33
N GLU A 119 -1.70 13.99 2.76
CA GLU A 119 -1.28 15.26 2.13
C GLU A 119 0.25 15.42 2.17
N VAL A 120 0.88 15.23 3.33
CA VAL A 120 2.34 15.30 3.48
C VAL A 120 3.06 14.29 2.58
N MET A 121 2.54 13.06 2.48
CA MET A 121 3.12 12.03 1.61
C MET A 121 3.02 12.40 0.13
N LEU A 122 1.87 12.93 -0.32
CA LEU A 122 1.70 13.37 -1.70
C LEU A 122 2.60 14.56 -2.04
N GLU A 123 2.77 15.52 -1.13
CA GLU A 123 3.72 16.62 -1.31
C GLU A 123 5.16 16.09 -1.41
N ARG A 124 5.54 15.12 -0.58
CA ARG A 124 6.85 14.46 -0.69
C ARG A 124 7.03 13.76 -2.04
N ALA A 125 6.00 13.08 -2.54
CA ALA A 125 6.04 12.43 -3.85
C ALA A 125 6.20 13.45 -4.99
N LYS A 126 5.51 14.60 -4.94
CA LYS A 126 5.70 15.71 -5.89
C LYS A 126 7.13 16.24 -5.87
N LEU A 127 7.71 16.44 -4.69
CA LEU A 127 9.10 16.89 -4.55
C LEU A 127 10.09 15.89 -5.17
N LEU A 128 9.89 14.59 -4.94
CA LEU A 128 10.74 13.55 -5.54
C LEU A 128 10.64 13.55 -7.07
N ARG A 129 9.43 13.70 -7.62
CA ARG A 129 9.21 13.81 -9.07
C ARG A 129 9.98 14.97 -9.69
N ASN A 130 9.91 16.13 -9.04
CA ASN A 130 10.59 17.34 -9.52
C ASN A 130 12.12 17.23 -9.39
N ARG A 131 12.61 16.54 -8.36
CA ARG A 131 14.05 16.35 -8.10
C ARG A 131 14.69 15.33 -9.04
N TYR A 132 13.95 14.28 -9.39
CA TYR A 132 14.44 13.15 -10.20
C TYR A 132 13.55 12.93 -11.44
N PRO A 133 13.53 13.90 -12.38
CA PRO A 133 12.66 13.83 -13.55
C PRO A 133 13.05 12.73 -14.53
N ASP A 134 14.32 12.33 -14.55
CA ASP A 134 14.89 11.27 -15.38
C ASP A 134 14.28 9.89 -15.11
N ILE A 135 13.98 9.59 -13.85
CA ILE A 135 13.36 8.31 -13.44
C ILE A 135 11.83 8.37 -13.30
N THR A 136 11.24 9.57 -13.25
CA THR A 136 9.80 9.77 -13.02
C THR A 136 9.00 10.22 -14.26
N ARG A 137 9.65 10.56 -15.38
CA ARG A 137 8.95 10.98 -16.62
C ARG A 137 8.03 9.91 -17.22
N TYR A 138 8.37 8.63 -17.07
CA TYR A 138 7.65 7.53 -17.71
C TYR A 138 6.45 7.01 -16.91
N THR A 139 6.13 7.61 -15.76
CA THR A 139 4.96 7.24 -14.95
C THR A 139 3.70 8.06 -15.28
N SER A 140 3.70 8.69 -16.47
CA SER A 140 2.65 9.59 -17.00
C SER A 140 1.54 8.84 -17.70
#